data_AF-H9UDT2-F1
#
_entry.id   AF-H9UDT2-F1
#
_cell.length_a   1.000
_cell.length_b   1.000
_cell.length_c   1.000
_cell.angle_alpha   90.00
_cell.angle_beta   90.00
_cell.angle_gamma   90.00
#
_symmetry.space_group_name_H-M   'P 1'
#
loop_
_entity.id
_entity.type
_entity.pdbx_description
1 polymer ?
#
loop_
_entity_poly.entity_id
_entity_poly.type
_entity_poly.pdbx_seq_one_letter_code
_entity_poly.pdbx_strand_id
1 'polypeptide(L)'
;MIHLLGDFYIDEVPDCELSKSELIVFSYLIVKKQAWLTEVLNILRASDYYDESYIRKILKNLNRKLNGYFKIDLLKHSKIIIKHSLNVDINIIQSQIEALNTRKQEFQEAVTQILELYKGDFLPFLHNPWIVSFRNLLRSLVFSVFLKAYFDSRIPDHIKIRFLKILPESYLSLANPAIPKLIAEGFEFSTVDRVFDFSEGLVAVKLKVKELEILNQILSKYEKASILSDTEILLLVESQLAKEILTLHSVK
;
A
#
# COMPACT_ATOMS: atom_id res chain seq x y z
N MET A 1 -3.01 -10.87 16.61
CA MET A 1 -2.45 -10.86 15.24
C MET A 1 -1.15 -10.06 15.25
N ILE A 2 -0.22 -10.38 14.35
CA ILE A 2 1.03 -9.65 14.15
C ILE A 2 0.82 -8.69 12.98
N HIS A 3 1.02 -7.40 13.22
CA HIS A 3 0.83 -6.34 12.25
C HIS A 3 2.19 -5.79 11.81
N LEU A 4 2.48 -5.87 10.51
CA LEU A 4 3.71 -5.43 9.87
C LEU A 4 3.45 -4.42 8.72
N LEU A 5 2.19 -4.18 8.37
CA LEU A 5 1.74 -3.25 7.34
C LEU A 5 1.33 -1.91 7.97
N GLY A 6 2.19 -0.90 7.82
CA GLY A 6 2.09 0.36 8.58
C GLY A 6 2.84 0.27 9.90
N ASP A 7 2.19 0.68 10.99
CA ASP A 7 2.78 0.64 12.33
C ASP A 7 2.88 -0.79 12.85
N PHE A 8 3.99 -1.09 13.54
CA PHE A 8 4.21 -2.40 14.13
C PHE A 8 3.49 -2.52 15.47
N TYR A 9 2.71 -3.59 15.63
CA TYR A 9 2.18 -4.02 16.91
C TYR A 9 1.77 -5.50 16.87
N ILE A 10 1.60 -6.10 18.04
CA ILE A 10 1.12 -7.47 18.21
C ILE A 10 -0.05 -7.41 19.18
N ASP A 11 -1.25 -7.83 18.76
CA ASP A 11 -2.46 -7.69 19.60
C ASP A 11 -2.31 -8.37 20.96
N GLU A 12 -1.66 -9.53 20.97
CA GLU A 12 -1.45 -10.36 22.16
C GLU A 12 -0.29 -9.85 23.04
N VAL A 13 0.54 -8.93 22.55
CA VAL A 13 1.66 -8.33 23.27
C VAL A 13 1.70 -6.82 22.99
N PRO A 14 0.72 -6.05 23.49
CA PRO A 14 0.52 -4.65 23.09
C PRO A 14 1.69 -3.72 23.47
N ASP A 15 2.39 -4.01 24.58
CA ASP A 15 3.54 -3.23 25.06
C ASP A 15 4.89 -3.77 24.53
N CYS A 16 4.87 -4.51 23.40
CA CYS A 16 6.09 -5.10 22.86
C CYS A 16 6.98 -4.06 22.18
N GLU A 17 7.96 -3.54 22.93
CA GLU A 17 8.99 -2.68 22.36
C GLU A 17 10.16 -3.48 21.79
N LEU A 18 10.28 -3.50 20.46
CA LEU A 18 11.43 -4.04 19.75
C LEU A 18 12.35 -2.91 19.29
N SER A 19 13.65 -3.04 19.56
CA SER A 19 14.64 -2.17 18.94
C SER A 19 14.63 -2.35 17.41
N LYS A 20 15.20 -1.37 16.68
CA LYS A 20 15.31 -1.42 15.22
C LYS A 20 15.87 -2.75 14.71
N SER A 21 16.97 -3.23 15.27
CA SER A 21 17.61 -4.49 14.89
C SER A 21 16.76 -5.71 15.26
N GLU A 22 16.12 -5.70 16.43
CA GLU A 22 15.19 -6.75 16.84
C GLU A 22 14.00 -6.85 15.89
N LEU A 23 13.41 -5.73 15.47
CA LEU A 23 12.28 -5.69 14.55
C LEU A 23 12.66 -6.13 13.12
N ILE A 24 13.86 -5.76 12.64
CA ILE A 24 14.39 -6.26 11.35
C ILE A 24 14.53 -7.79 11.37
N VAL A 25 15.18 -8.33 12.40
CA VAL A 25 15.38 -9.79 12.52
C VAL A 25 14.05 -10.51 12.72
N PHE A 26 13.18 -9.98 13.58
CA PHE A 26 11.87 -10.55 13.83
C PHE A 26 11.04 -10.61 12.55
N SER A 27 10.89 -9.50 11.84
CA SER A 27 10.11 -9.44 10.60
C SER A 27 10.67 -10.38 9.51
N TYR A 28 12.01 -10.47 9.37
CA TYR A 28 12.64 -11.43 8.47
C TYR A 28 12.29 -12.88 8.83
N LEU A 29 12.40 -13.25 10.11
CA LEU A 29 12.06 -14.60 10.57
C LEU A 29 10.56 -14.88 10.43
N ILE A 30 9.69 -13.90 10.66
CA ILE A 30 8.23 -14.05 10.47
C ILE A 30 7.88 -14.36 9.02
N VAL A 31 8.53 -13.69 8.06
CA VAL A 31 8.35 -13.93 6.62
C VAL A 31 8.93 -15.28 6.21
N LYS A 32 10.18 -15.59 6.62
CA LYS A 32 10.91 -16.76 6.14
C LYS A 32 10.65 -18.06 6.92
N LYS A 33 10.13 -17.97 8.15
CA LYS A 33 9.97 -19.04 9.16
C LYS A 33 11.28 -19.70 9.63
N GLN A 34 12.30 -19.75 8.78
CA GLN A 34 13.61 -20.28 9.05
C GLN A 34 14.69 -19.48 8.32
N ALA A 35 15.89 -19.41 8.89
CA ALA A 35 17.02 -18.71 8.31
C ALA A 35 18.34 -19.28 8.82
N TRP A 36 19.44 -19.06 8.11
CA TRP A 36 20.78 -19.26 8.66
C TRP A 36 21.23 -18.02 9.42
N LEU A 37 22.02 -18.20 10.47
CA LEU A 37 22.54 -17.09 11.27
C LEU A 37 23.37 -16.10 10.44
N THR A 38 24.09 -16.60 9.43
CA THR A 38 24.82 -15.79 8.44
C THR A 38 23.89 -14.95 7.57
N GLU A 39 22.71 -15.45 7.19
CA GLU A 39 21.71 -14.66 6.46
C GLU A 39 21.19 -13.52 7.33
N VAL A 40 20.85 -13.81 8.59
CA VAL A 40 20.38 -12.81 9.55
C VAL A 40 21.46 -11.75 9.82
N LEU A 41 22.72 -12.16 9.84
CA LEU A 41 23.85 -11.26 9.95
C LEU A 41 23.96 -10.34 8.72
N ASN A 42 23.82 -10.90 7.51
CA ASN A 42 23.92 -10.15 6.26
C ASN A 42 22.83 -9.09 6.12
N ILE A 43 21.58 -9.41 6.48
CA ILE A 43 20.48 -8.42 6.39
C ILE A 43 20.66 -7.26 7.37
N LEU A 44 21.34 -7.47 8.51
CA LEU A 44 21.60 -6.41 9.49
C LEU A 44 22.81 -5.54 9.12
N ARG A 45 23.80 -6.10 8.42
CA ARG A 45 25.08 -5.44 8.06
C ARG A 45 24.98 -4.36 6.98
N ALA A 46 23.79 -3.82 6.71
CA ALA A 46 23.60 -2.77 5.71
C ALA A 46 24.32 -1.43 6.03
N SER A 47 24.91 -1.29 7.23
CA SER A 47 25.61 -0.06 7.67
C SER A 47 26.69 -0.30 8.74
N ASP A 48 26.52 -1.32 9.59
CA ASP A 48 27.35 -1.53 10.78
C ASP A 48 28.04 -2.91 10.79
N TYR A 49 29.17 -3.00 11.49
CA TYR A 49 29.84 -4.27 11.77
C TYR A 49 29.20 -4.97 12.97
N TYR A 50 28.25 -5.87 12.69
CA TYR A 50 27.75 -6.84 13.66
C TYR A 50 28.50 -8.17 13.54
N ASP A 51 28.61 -8.90 14.65
CA ASP A 51 29.12 -10.27 14.71
C ASP A 51 28.01 -11.27 15.05
N GLU A 52 28.33 -12.56 15.05
CA GLU A 52 27.35 -13.59 15.41
C GLU A 52 26.85 -13.46 16.87
N SER A 53 27.70 -12.94 17.77
CA SER A 53 27.36 -12.82 19.18
C SER A 53 26.22 -11.82 19.39
N TYR A 54 26.22 -10.74 18.62
CA TYR A 54 25.14 -9.76 18.57
C TYR A 54 23.82 -10.37 18.08
N ILE A 55 23.86 -11.21 17.03
CA ILE A 55 22.66 -11.91 16.55
C ILE A 55 22.10 -12.83 17.64
N ARG A 56 22.96 -13.60 18.32
CA ARG A 56 22.53 -14.48 19.43
C ARG A 56 21.89 -13.67 20.57
N LYS A 57 22.41 -12.48 20.86
CA LYS A 57 21.80 -11.55 21.82
C LYS A 57 20.41 -11.08 21.38
N ILE A 58 20.24 -10.70 20.10
CA ILE A 58 18.94 -10.35 19.53
C ILE A 58 17.94 -11.51 19.68
N LEU A 59 18.32 -12.73 19.26
CA LEU A 59 17.42 -13.89 19.33
C LEU A 59 17.00 -14.20 20.78
N LYS A 60 17.93 -14.09 21.73
CA LYS A 60 17.64 -14.25 23.17
C LYS A 60 16.67 -13.17 23.67
N ASN A 61 16.85 -11.91 23.26
CA ASN A 61 15.97 -10.83 23.63
C ASN A 61 14.57 -11.00 23.05
N LEU A 62 14.46 -11.39 21.77
CA LEU A 62 13.19 -11.65 21.11
C LEU A 62 12.40 -12.74 21.85
N ASN A 63 13.04 -13.88 22.17
CA ASN A 63 12.41 -14.93 22.97
C ASN A 63 11.93 -14.43 24.34
N ARG A 64 12.68 -13.53 24.99
CA ARG A 64 12.30 -12.97 26.28
C ARG A 64 11.12 -12.00 26.18
N LYS A 65 11.13 -11.10 25.18
CA LYS A 65 10.12 -10.04 25.00
C LYS A 65 8.80 -10.57 24.44
N LEU A 66 8.87 -11.61 23.61
CA LEU A 66 7.72 -12.19 22.91
C LEU A 66 7.24 -13.51 23.56
N ASN A 67 7.62 -13.74 24.82
CA ASN A 67 7.44 -15.02 25.49
C ASN A 67 5.97 -15.45 25.51
N GLY A 68 5.72 -16.76 25.41
CA GLY A 68 4.38 -17.36 25.43
C GLY A 68 3.73 -17.52 24.05
N TYR A 69 3.99 -16.63 23.10
CA TYR A 69 3.39 -16.68 21.74
C TYR A 69 4.37 -17.10 20.65
N PHE A 70 5.66 -16.97 20.93
CA PHE A 70 6.73 -17.24 19.98
C PHE A 70 7.77 -18.18 20.58
N LYS A 71 8.33 -19.04 19.74
CA LYS A 71 9.49 -19.86 20.07
C LYS A 71 10.52 -19.73 18.96
N ILE A 72 11.67 -19.15 19.30
CA ILE A 72 12.82 -19.03 18.40
C ILE A 72 13.89 -20.02 18.85
N ASP A 73 14.10 -21.06 18.03
CA ASP A 73 15.10 -22.09 18.27
C ASP A 73 16.34 -21.84 17.39
N LEU A 74 17.52 -21.92 18.00
CA LEU A 74 18.80 -21.99 17.28
C LEU A 74 19.29 -23.43 17.30
N LEU A 75 19.16 -24.11 16.17
CA LEU A 75 19.52 -25.51 15.99
C LEU A 75 21.02 -25.69 15.72
N LYS A 76 21.46 -26.96 15.70
CA LYS A 76 22.79 -27.34 15.21
C LYS A 76 23.02 -26.78 13.81
N HIS A 77 24.27 -26.37 13.52
CA HIS A 77 24.69 -25.70 12.28
C HIS A 77 24.19 -24.25 12.10
N SER A 78 23.85 -23.55 13.19
CA SER A 78 23.46 -22.13 13.13
C SER A 78 22.18 -21.86 12.33
N LYS A 79 21.27 -22.84 12.25
CA LYS A 79 19.95 -22.67 11.67
C LYS A 79 18.97 -22.12 12.71
N ILE A 80 18.28 -21.05 12.39
CA ILE A 80 17.28 -20.39 13.21
C ILE A 80 15.89 -20.81 12.70
N ILE A 81 14.99 -21.17 13.61
CA ILE A 81 13.59 -21.45 13.30
C ILE A 81 12.72 -20.64 14.25
N ILE A 82 11.70 -19.97 13.71
CA ILE A 82 10.65 -19.32 14.51
C ILE A 82 9.34 -20.10 14.37
N LYS A 83 8.69 -20.34 15.50
CA LYS A 83 7.34 -20.89 15.59
C LYS A 83 6.45 -19.90 16.32
N HIS A 84 5.24 -19.71 15.82
CA HIS A 84 4.20 -18.89 16.44
C HIS A 84 2.83 -19.43 16.03
N SER A 85 1.82 -19.21 16.87
CA SER A 85 0.42 -19.55 16.59
C SER A 85 -0.38 -18.37 16.03
N LEU A 86 0.20 -17.17 16.07
CA LEU A 86 -0.49 -15.95 15.68
C LEU A 86 -0.57 -15.79 14.17
N ASN A 87 -1.70 -15.26 13.70
CA ASN A 87 -1.82 -14.80 12.32
C ASN A 87 -0.91 -13.59 12.07
N VAL A 88 -0.46 -13.43 10.83
CA VAL A 88 0.37 -12.30 10.38
C VAL A 88 -0.33 -11.69 9.18
N ASP A 89 -0.59 -10.39 9.21
CA ASP A 89 -1.25 -9.64 8.14
C ASP A 89 -0.67 -9.92 6.74
N ILE A 90 0.66 -9.89 6.58
CA ILE A 90 1.33 -10.15 5.30
C ILE A 90 1.11 -11.57 4.79
N ASN A 91 1.07 -12.57 5.68
CA ASN A 91 0.84 -13.97 5.29
C ASN A 91 -0.61 -14.14 4.83
N ILE A 92 -1.55 -13.48 5.50
CA ILE A 92 -2.95 -13.49 5.08
C ILE A 92 -3.08 -12.86 3.69
N ILE A 93 -2.50 -11.67 3.46
CA ILE A 93 -2.52 -11.04 2.13
C ILE A 93 -1.93 -11.97 1.06
N GLN A 94 -0.78 -12.59 1.31
CA GLN A 94 -0.18 -13.53 0.37
C GLN A 94 -1.12 -14.71 0.05
N SER A 95 -1.76 -15.29 1.06
CA SER A 95 -2.74 -16.37 0.87
C SER A 95 -3.98 -15.91 0.09
N GLN A 96 -4.47 -14.69 0.31
CA GLN A 96 -5.58 -14.10 -0.46
C GLN A 96 -5.21 -13.92 -1.94
N ILE A 97 -4.01 -13.41 -2.22
CA ILE A 97 -3.51 -13.24 -3.60
C ILE A 97 -3.34 -14.61 -4.29
N GLU A 98 -2.86 -15.61 -3.58
CA GLU A 98 -2.75 -16.98 -4.11
C GLU A 98 -4.13 -17.61 -4.38
N ALA A 99 -5.09 -17.42 -3.48
CA ALA A 99 -6.47 -17.88 -3.65
C ALA A 99 -7.14 -17.24 -4.88
N LEU A 100 -6.89 -15.94 -5.11
CA LEU A 100 -7.30 -15.23 -6.31
C LEU A 100 -6.72 -15.84 -7.58
N ASN A 101 -5.41 -16.06 -7.60
CA ASN A 101 -4.71 -16.63 -8.76
C ASN A 101 -5.16 -18.06 -9.08
N THR A 102 -5.58 -18.81 -8.06
CA THR A 102 -6.08 -20.19 -8.19
C THR A 102 -7.61 -20.30 -8.32
N ARG A 103 -8.33 -19.16 -8.37
CA ARG A 103 -9.81 -19.08 -8.46
C ARG A 103 -10.54 -19.83 -7.35
N LYS A 104 -9.93 -19.93 -6.16
CA LYS A 104 -10.51 -20.62 -4.99
C LYS A 104 -11.40 -19.73 -4.14
N GLN A 105 -11.44 -18.43 -4.42
CA GLN A 105 -12.19 -17.43 -3.68
C GLN A 105 -12.77 -16.41 -4.65
N GLU A 106 -13.91 -15.83 -4.29
CA GLU A 106 -14.53 -14.77 -5.08
C GLU A 106 -13.63 -13.53 -5.13
N PHE A 107 -13.47 -12.96 -6.33
CA PHE A 107 -12.52 -11.89 -6.56
C PHE A 107 -12.80 -10.65 -5.70
N GLN A 108 -14.07 -10.26 -5.59
CA GLN A 108 -14.50 -9.11 -4.80
C GLN A 108 -14.26 -9.30 -3.30
N GLU A 109 -14.50 -10.51 -2.78
CA GLU A 109 -14.30 -10.82 -1.37
C GLU A 109 -12.82 -10.71 -1.00
N ALA A 110 -11.94 -11.35 -1.78
CA ALA A 110 -10.51 -11.31 -1.54
C ALA A 110 -9.93 -9.89 -1.67
N VAL A 111 -10.38 -9.12 -2.67
CA VAL A 111 -9.99 -7.71 -2.83
C VAL A 111 -10.38 -6.87 -1.61
N THR A 112 -11.59 -7.08 -1.07
CA THR A 112 -12.06 -6.37 0.13
C THR A 112 -11.22 -6.73 1.35
N GLN A 113 -10.90 -8.02 1.54
CA GLN A 113 -10.04 -8.48 2.63
C GLN A 113 -8.61 -7.92 2.52
N ILE A 114 -8.02 -7.92 1.32
CA ILE A 114 -6.70 -7.31 1.08
C ILE A 114 -6.75 -5.81 1.40
N LEU A 115 -7.81 -5.10 0.99
CA LEU A 115 -7.99 -3.67 1.28
C LEU A 115 -8.13 -3.38 2.78
N GLU A 116 -8.74 -4.29 3.54
CA GLU A 116 -8.87 -4.14 4.98
C GLU A 116 -7.55 -4.35 5.71
N LEU A 117 -6.72 -5.29 5.26
CA LEU A 117 -5.44 -5.62 5.87
C LEU A 117 -4.32 -4.67 5.47
N TYR A 118 -4.31 -4.20 4.23
CA TYR A 118 -3.24 -3.34 3.72
C TYR A 118 -3.44 -1.89 4.16
N LYS A 119 -3.05 -1.60 5.42
CA LYS A 119 -3.15 -0.26 6.03
C LYS A 119 -2.00 0.67 5.66
N GLY A 120 -0.90 0.12 5.16
CA GLY A 120 0.28 0.88 4.75
C GLY A 120 1.39 -0.03 4.27
N ASP A 121 2.51 0.59 3.89
CA ASP A 121 3.71 -0.12 3.46
C ASP A 121 4.28 -1.02 4.56
N PHE A 122 5.00 -2.08 4.17
CA PHE A 122 5.70 -2.95 5.12
C PHE A 122 6.77 -2.17 5.91
N LEU A 123 6.53 -2.01 7.21
CA LEU A 123 7.38 -1.30 8.19
C LEU A 123 7.99 0.00 7.62
N PRO A 124 7.16 1.03 7.32
CA PRO A 124 7.53 2.18 6.49
C PRO A 124 8.71 2.98 7.05
N PHE A 125 8.82 3.02 8.38
CA PHE A 125 9.83 3.72 9.18
C PHE A 125 11.22 3.03 9.21
N LEU A 126 11.37 1.84 8.60
CA LEU A 126 12.64 1.12 8.54
C LEU A 126 13.28 1.19 7.15
N HIS A 127 14.46 1.81 7.06
CA HIS A 127 15.23 1.94 5.82
C HIS A 127 16.29 0.85 5.62
N ASN A 128 16.02 -0.37 6.07
CA ASN A 128 16.91 -1.51 5.85
C ASN A 128 16.75 -2.06 4.40
N PRO A 129 17.82 -2.38 3.66
CA PRO A 129 17.72 -2.82 2.26
C PRO A 129 16.82 -4.04 2.03
N TRP A 130 16.85 -5.02 2.94
CA TRP A 130 15.96 -6.17 2.87
C TRP A 130 14.50 -5.73 3.02
N ILE A 131 14.21 -4.88 4.01
CA ILE A 131 12.86 -4.37 4.27
C ILE A 131 12.34 -3.58 3.06
N VAL A 132 13.15 -2.66 2.52
CA VAL A 132 12.78 -1.86 1.35
C VAL A 132 12.52 -2.76 0.14
N SER A 133 13.38 -3.77 -0.08
CA SER A 133 13.19 -4.72 -1.18
C SER A 133 11.89 -5.52 -1.01
N PHE A 134 11.60 -6.03 0.19
CA PHE A 134 10.37 -6.78 0.46
C PHE A 134 9.12 -5.90 0.39
N ARG A 135 9.20 -4.66 0.87
CA ARG A 135 8.15 -3.65 0.75
C ARG A 135 7.78 -3.42 -0.71
N ASN A 136 8.78 -3.18 -1.57
CA ASN A 136 8.55 -2.96 -3.00
C ASN A 136 7.94 -4.20 -3.69
N LEU A 137 8.40 -5.39 -3.33
CA LEU A 137 7.83 -6.64 -3.83
C LEU A 137 6.36 -6.77 -3.43
N LEU A 138 6.05 -6.63 -2.14
CA LEU A 138 4.69 -6.77 -1.63
C LEU A 138 3.76 -5.72 -2.23
N ARG A 139 4.24 -4.48 -2.32
CA ARG A 139 3.52 -3.37 -2.95
C ARG A 139 3.21 -3.66 -4.42
N SER A 140 4.16 -4.21 -5.19
CA SER A 140 3.92 -4.62 -6.58
C SER A 140 2.85 -5.71 -6.71
N LEU A 141 2.83 -6.68 -5.79
CA LEU A 141 1.81 -7.73 -5.76
C LEU A 141 0.41 -7.17 -5.47
N VAL A 142 0.28 -6.33 -4.44
CA VAL A 142 -0.99 -5.71 -4.06
C VAL A 142 -1.46 -4.73 -5.14
N PHE A 143 -0.55 -3.96 -5.73
CA PHE A 143 -0.80 -3.07 -6.84
C PHE A 143 -1.46 -3.80 -8.02
N SER A 144 -0.93 -4.95 -8.41
CA SER A 144 -1.50 -5.72 -9.53
C SER A 144 -2.95 -6.13 -9.26
N VAL A 145 -3.27 -6.49 -8.03
CA VAL A 145 -4.64 -6.86 -7.63
C VAL A 145 -5.56 -5.65 -7.64
N PHE A 146 -5.15 -4.54 -7.02
CA PHE A 146 -5.95 -3.32 -6.96
C PHE A 146 -6.16 -2.70 -8.35
N LEU A 147 -5.15 -2.72 -9.21
CA LEU A 147 -5.27 -2.25 -10.58
C LEU A 147 -6.33 -3.06 -11.36
N LYS A 148 -6.31 -4.39 -11.25
CA LYS A 148 -7.34 -5.25 -11.85
C LYS A 148 -8.72 -4.96 -11.27
N ALA A 149 -8.81 -4.82 -9.94
CA ALA A 149 -10.06 -4.54 -9.25
C ALA A 149 -10.65 -3.17 -9.60
N TYR A 150 -9.80 -2.17 -9.88
CA TYR A 150 -10.23 -0.84 -10.30
C TYR A 150 -11.06 -0.88 -11.59
N PHE A 151 -10.68 -1.73 -12.55
CA PHE A 151 -11.38 -1.88 -13.83
C PHE A 151 -12.55 -2.89 -13.79
N ASP A 152 -12.75 -3.60 -12.69
CA ASP A 152 -13.88 -4.54 -12.56
C ASP A 152 -15.17 -3.78 -12.21
N SER A 153 -16.19 -3.92 -13.05
CA SER A 153 -17.48 -3.24 -12.88
C SER A 153 -18.27 -3.70 -11.64
N ARG A 154 -17.93 -4.85 -11.07
CA ARG A 154 -18.55 -5.38 -9.85
C ARG A 154 -18.00 -4.74 -8.58
N ILE A 155 -16.84 -4.09 -8.65
CA ILE A 155 -16.24 -3.41 -7.50
C ILE A 155 -16.91 -2.03 -7.35
N PRO A 156 -17.48 -1.72 -6.16
CA PRO A 156 -18.09 -0.43 -5.92
C PRO A 156 -17.10 0.73 -6.01
N ASP A 157 -17.52 1.89 -6.51
CA ASP A 157 -16.63 3.03 -6.72
C ASP A 157 -16.01 3.57 -5.41
N HIS A 158 -16.72 3.48 -4.29
CA HIS A 158 -16.15 3.85 -2.98
C HIS A 158 -14.95 2.97 -2.57
N ILE A 159 -14.90 1.71 -3.03
CA ILE A 159 -13.77 0.80 -2.83
C ILE A 159 -12.62 1.19 -3.77
N LYS A 160 -12.91 1.53 -5.03
CA LYS A 160 -11.92 2.02 -5.99
C LYS A 160 -11.21 3.28 -5.50
N ILE A 161 -11.96 4.23 -4.92
CA ILE A 161 -11.41 5.44 -4.30
C ILE A 161 -10.43 5.08 -3.17
N ARG A 162 -10.73 4.04 -2.37
CA ARG A 162 -9.82 3.59 -1.32
C ARG A 162 -8.52 2.99 -1.88
N PHE A 163 -8.54 2.29 -3.01
CA PHE A 163 -7.30 1.81 -3.66
C PHE A 163 -6.37 2.97 -4.00
N LEU A 164 -6.92 4.04 -4.58
CA LEU A 164 -6.16 5.23 -4.97
C LEU A 164 -5.54 5.97 -3.77
N LYS A 165 -6.16 5.90 -2.59
CA LYS A 165 -5.59 6.46 -1.35
C LYS A 165 -4.37 5.67 -0.86
N ILE A 166 -4.33 4.37 -1.12
CA ILE A 166 -3.31 3.46 -0.62
C ILE A 166 -2.12 3.39 -1.59
N LEU A 167 -2.40 3.32 -2.89
CA LEU A 167 -1.39 3.22 -3.94
C LEU A 167 -1.62 4.35 -4.95
N PRO A 168 -1.21 5.59 -4.62
CA PRO A 168 -1.41 6.75 -5.48
C PRO A 168 -0.67 6.58 -6.83
N GLU A 169 0.36 5.77 -6.90
CA GLU A 169 1.12 5.51 -8.14
C GLU A 169 0.33 4.65 -9.13
N SER A 170 -0.75 4.01 -8.68
CA SER A 170 -1.74 3.38 -9.57
C SER A 170 -2.30 4.43 -10.52
N TYR A 171 -2.40 5.67 -10.05
CA TYR A 171 -2.85 6.81 -10.81
C TYR A 171 -1.83 7.27 -11.87
N LEU A 172 -0.53 7.21 -11.59
CA LEU A 172 0.52 7.60 -12.55
C LEU A 172 0.54 6.68 -13.78
N SER A 173 0.33 5.37 -13.58
CA SER A 173 0.14 4.42 -14.67
C SER A 173 -1.13 4.67 -15.51
N LEU A 174 -2.00 5.54 -14.99
CA LEU A 174 -3.28 5.93 -15.56
C LEU A 174 -3.25 7.38 -16.10
N ALA A 175 -2.22 8.20 -16.00
CA ALA A 175 -2.31 9.56 -16.57
C ALA A 175 -2.37 9.56 -18.12
N ASN A 176 -3.39 10.20 -18.72
CA ASN A 176 -3.52 10.37 -20.19
C ASN A 176 -3.40 11.88 -20.54
N PRO A 177 -2.45 12.30 -21.39
CA PRO A 177 -2.23 13.70 -21.77
C PRO A 177 -3.36 14.37 -22.61
N ALA A 178 -4.47 13.68 -22.87
CA ALA A 178 -5.63 14.21 -23.61
C ALA A 178 -6.59 15.08 -22.77
N ILE A 179 -6.43 15.14 -21.44
CA ILE A 179 -7.30 15.89 -20.51
C ILE A 179 -7.24 17.42 -20.66
N PRO A 180 -6.06 18.07 -20.82
CA PRO A 180 -5.95 19.52 -21.01
C PRO A 180 -6.70 20.06 -22.24
N LYS A 181 -6.70 19.29 -23.35
CA LYS A 181 -7.30 19.73 -24.61
C LYS A 181 -8.82 19.92 -24.53
N LEU A 182 -9.51 19.01 -23.83
CA LEU A 182 -10.97 19.07 -23.74
C LEU A 182 -11.46 20.15 -22.78
N ILE A 183 -10.71 20.49 -21.73
CA ILE A 183 -11.06 21.60 -20.83
C ILE A 183 -10.88 22.96 -21.55
N ALA A 184 -9.85 23.08 -22.41
CA ALA A 184 -9.63 24.27 -23.24
C ALA A 184 -10.68 24.45 -24.36
N GLU A 185 -11.41 23.40 -24.73
CA GLU A 185 -12.44 23.41 -25.79
C GLU A 185 -13.82 23.93 -25.35
N GLY A 186 -13.97 24.44 -24.11
CA GLY A 186 -15.07 25.36 -23.77
C GLY A 186 -16.27 24.79 -23.01
N PHE A 187 -16.08 23.81 -22.12
CA PHE A 187 -17.16 23.31 -21.24
C PHE A 187 -17.43 24.22 -20.04
N GLU A 188 -18.70 24.49 -19.72
CA GLU A 188 -19.08 25.31 -18.56
C GLU A 188 -19.12 24.49 -17.25
N PHE A 189 -18.23 24.83 -16.32
CA PHE A 189 -18.21 24.31 -14.95
C PHE A 189 -18.83 25.33 -13.98
N SER A 190 -19.56 24.88 -12.96
CA SER A 190 -20.16 25.72 -11.92
C SER A 190 -19.29 25.88 -10.67
N THR A 191 -18.37 24.93 -10.42
CA THR A 191 -17.42 24.99 -9.29
C THR A 191 -16.20 24.14 -9.62
N VAL A 192 -15.01 24.64 -9.28
CA VAL A 192 -13.72 23.97 -9.51
C VAL A 192 -12.93 24.07 -8.20
N ASP A 193 -12.89 22.98 -7.45
CA ASP A 193 -12.26 22.95 -6.14
C ASP A 193 -11.02 22.05 -6.14
N ARG A 194 -9.94 22.55 -5.56
CA ARG A 194 -8.78 21.72 -5.21
C ARG A 194 -9.09 20.95 -3.93
N VAL A 195 -9.21 19.62 -4.02
CA VAL A 195 -9.55 18.79 -2.86
C VAL A 195 -8.30 18.20 -2.20
N PHE A 196 -7.25 17.91 -2.98
CA PHE A 196 -6.01 17.30 -2.46
C PHE A 196 -4.77 17.81 -3.20
N ASP A 197 -3.72 18.15 -2.45
CA ASP A 197 -2.36 18.42 -2.94
C ASP A 197 -1.51 17.17 -2.71
N PHE A 198 -1.11 16.48 -3.78
CA PHE A 198 -0.24 15.31 -3.67
C PHE A 198 1.21 15.76 -3.76
N SER A 199 2.06 15.20 -2.91
CA SER A 199 3.49 15.54 -2.76
C SER A 199 4.35 15.35 -4.02
N GLU A 200 3.78 14.82 -5.11
CA GLU A 200 4.45 14.54 -6.38
C GLU A 200 3.99 15.48 -7.52
N GLY A 201 3.45 16.66 -7.21
CA GLY A 201 3.06 17.61 -8.25
C GLY A 201 1.80 17.20 -9.00
N LEU A 202 0.89 16.50 -8.33
CA LEU A 202 -0.45 16.16 -8.79
C LEU A 202 -1.49 16.77 -7.85
N VAL A 203 -2.66 17.09 -8.38
CA VAL A 203 -3.74 17.76 -7.67
C VAL A 203 -5.07 17.14 -8.05
N ALA A 204 -5.87 16.79 -7.05
CA ALA A 204 -7.27 16.45 -7.28
C ALA A 204 -8.08 17.73 -7.45
N VAL A 205 -8.67 17.91 -8.61
CA VAL A 205 -9.62 18.96 -8.95
C VAL A 205 -11.01 18.34 -9.01
N LYS A 206 -11.86 18.73 -8.07
CA LYS A 206 -13.30 18.46 -8.13
C LYS A 206 -13.92 19.47 -9.08
N LEU A 207 -14.64 18.97 -10.08
CA LEU A 207 -15.42 19.78 -11.00
C LEU A 207 -16.90 19.52 -10.78
N LYS A 208 -17.69 20.58 -10.77
CA LYS A 208 -19.14 20.49 -10.84
C LYS A 208 -19.61 20.97 -12.20
N VAL A 209 -20.12 20.07 -13.03
CA VAL A 209 -20.64 20.35 -14.38
C VAL A 209 -22.07 20.89 -14.31
N LYS A 210 -22.40 21.88 -15.16
CA LYS A 210 -23.76 22.45 -15.23
C LYS A 210 -24.75 21.56 -15.98
N GLU A 211 -24.26 20.82 -16.98
CA GLU A 211 -25.10 20.03 -17.88
C GLU A 211 -24.68 18.55 -17.84
N LEU A 212 -25.66 17.67 -17.68
CA LEU A 212 -25.46 16.22 -17.55
C LEU A 212 -24.94 15.56 -18.84
N GLU A 213 -25.20 16.19 -19.99
CA GLU A 213 -24.69 15.74 -21.30
C GLU A 213 -23.16 15.91 -21.40
N ILE A 214 -22.61 16.95 -20.76
CA ILE A 214 -21.16 17.19 -20.65
C ILE A 214 -20.52 16.13 -19.75
N LEU A 215 -21.18 15.78 -18.63
CA LEU A 215 -20.76 14.68 -17.77
C LEU A 215 -20.63 13.39 -18.58
N ASN A 216 -21.64 13.06 -19.39
CA ASN A 216 -21.64 11.87 -20.23
C ASN A 216 -20.58 11.91 -21.33
N GLN A 217 -20.26 13.08 -21.90
CA GLN A 217 -19.17 13.23 -22.86
C GLN A 217 -17.79 13.06 -22.21
N ILE A 218 -17.60 13.55 -20.99
CA ILE A 218 -16.36 13.34 -20.22
C ILE A 218 -16.25 11.85 -19.86
N LEU A 219 -17.31 11.23 -19.33
CA LEU A 219 -17.31 9.83 -18.95
C LEU A 219 -17.15 8.87 -20.14
N SER A 220 -17.73 9.19 -21.30
CA SER A 220 -17.60 8.36 -22.51
C SER A 220 -16.23 8.45 -23.18
N LYS A 221 -15.48 9.53 -22.93
CA LYS A 221 -14.13 9.72 -23.48
C LYS A 221 -13.01 9.43 -22.48
N TYR A 222 -13.31 9.36 -21.18
CA TYR A 222 -12.30 9.22 -20.13
C TYR A 222 -12.64 8.11 -19.13
N GLU A 223 -11.93 6.99 -19.24
CA GLU A 223 -11.98 5.85 -18.30
C GLU A 223 -11.49 6.19 -16.87
N LYS A 224 -11.12 7.46 -16.59
CA LYS A 224 -10.36 7.88 -15.41
C LYS A 224 -10.95 9.07 -14.65
N ALA A 225 -12.16 9.48 -15.03
CA ALA A 225 -12.98 10.39 -14.22
C ALA A 225 -13.78 9.55 -13.22
N SER A 226 -13.77 9.94 -11.94
CA SER A 226 -14.65 9.35 -10.94
C SER A 226 -15.85 10.26 -10.70
N ILE A 227 -17.06 9.71 -10.83
CA ILE A 227 -18.30 10.41 -10.51
C ILE A 227 -18.40 10.52 -8.99
N LEU A 228 -18.58 11.73 -8.48
CA LEU A 228 -18.86 12.00 -7.06
C LEU A 228 -20.37 12.17 -6.82
N SER A 229 -21.09 12.72 -7.81
CA SER A 229 -22.55 12.84 -7.83
C SER A 229 -23.06 13.11 -9.25
N ASP A 230 -24.38 13.22 -9.45
CA ASP A 230 -25.02 13.45 -10.74
C ASP A 230 -24.52 14.70 -11.50
N THR A 231 -23.82 15.60 -10.83
CA THR A 231 -23.23 16.81 -11.42
C THR A 231 -21.78 17.05 -11.03
N GLU A 232 -21.14 16.12 -10.29
CA GLU A 232 -19.78 16.32 -9.77
C GLU A 232 -18.85 15.19 -10.18
N ILE A 233 -17.65 15.55 -10.62
CA ILE A 233 -16.57 14.63 -10.98
C ILE A 233 -15.29 15.02 -10.26
N LEU A 234 -14.50 14.02 -9.92
CA LEU A 234 -13.12 14.22 -9.47
C LEU A 234 -12.18 13.93 -10.63
N LEU A 235 -11.36 14.92 -10.99
CA LEU A 235 -10.27 14.80 -11.94
C LEU A 235 -8.95 14.98 -11.20
N LEU A 236 -8.02 14.03 -11.29
CA LEU A 236 -6.64 14.28 -10.87
C LEU A 236 -5.82 14.74 -12.08
N VAL A 237 -5.13 15.84 -11.90
CA VAL A 237 -4.35 16.54 -12.93
C VAL A 237 -3.01 16.96 -12.35
N GLU A 238 -1.99 17.17 -13.18
CA GLU A 238 -0.70 17.70 -12.73
C GLU A 238 -0.86 19.07 -12.07
N SER A 239 0.00 19.46 -11.14
CA SER A 239 -0.07 20.71 -10.39
C SER A 239 -0.02 21.94 -11.30
N GLN A 240 0.67 21.88 -12.44
CA GLN A 240 0.65 22.94 -13.44
C GLN A 240 -0.71 23.02 -14.15
N LEU A 241 -1.23 21.87 -14.61
CA LEU A 241 -2.54 21.76 -15.23
C LEU A 241 -3.68 22.12 -14.27
N ALA A 242 -3.57 21.75 -13.00
CA ALA A 242 -4.49 22.12 -11.95
C ALA A 242 -4.51 23.62 -11.74
N LYS A 243 -3.35 24.28 -11.76
CA LYS A 243 -3.27 25.74 -11.71
C LYS A 243 -3.97 26.35 -12.92
N GLU A 244 -3.74 25.84 -14.13
CA GLU A 244 -4.44 26.31 -15.34
C GLU A 244 -5.96 26.18 -15.21
N ILE A 245 -6.45 24.99 -14.81
CA ILE A 245 -7.89 24.71 -14.61
C ILE A 245 -8.49 25.63 -13.54
N LEU A 246 -7.79 25.84 -12.42
CA LEU A 246 -8.22 26.74 -11.35
C LEU A 246 -8.19 28.22 -11.78
N THR A 247 -7.21 28.64 -12.59
CA THR A 247 -7.10 30.02 -13.07
C THR A 247 -8.14 30.37 -14.12
N LEU A 248 -8.51 29.44 -15.00
CA LEU A 248 -9.56 29.64 -16.01
C LEU A 248 -10.93 29.98 -15.40
N HIS A 249 -11.18 29.60 -14.14
CA HIS A 249 -12.41 29.90 -13.41
C HIS A 249 -12.33 31.19 -12.57
N SER A 250 -11.12 31.66 -12.23
CA SER A 250 -10.91 32.90 -11.46
C SER A 250 -11.17 34.20 -12.25
N VAL A 251 -11.49 34.11 -13.54
CA VAL A 251 -11.69 35.25 -14.47
C VAL A 251 -13.17 35.43 -14.88
N LYS A 252 -14.13 34.94 -14.09
CA LYS A 252 -15.56 35.28 -14.25
C LYS A 252 -16.10 35.99 -13.02
#